data_AF-A0A0D3II35-F1
#
_entry.id   AF-A0A0D3II35-F1
#
_cell.length_a   1.000
_cell.length_b   1.000
_cell.length_c   1.000
_cell.angle_alpha   90.00
_cell.angle_beta   90.00
_cell.angle_gamma   90.00
#
_symmetry.space_group_name_H-M   'P 1'
#
loop_
_entity.id
_entity.type
_entity.pdbx_description
1 polymer ?
#
loop_
_entity_poly.entity_id
_entity_poly.type
_entity_poly.pdbx_seq_one_letter_code
_entity_poly.pdbx_strand_id
1 'polypeptide(L)'
;MELDEGCGGAPAGLQAAVRTITPAGAEAVRQADREGLTLATGGSNSGYHGVTFCPNRKGSKKYQLRVMVGGRKVHLGWFATAEQVALFYARREAGRDTSDLTAPPPPPAPHSPAGAEAIRQAEREGLTLATSSSSNSGYKGVFYDPKRRRTSKYQLQVRVGGKQTSLGWFATAEQAALFYARREAGRDTSDLTAPPPPPAPHSPAGAEAIRQAEREGLTLATSSSSNSGYKCVTYCPKRKGSQKYELKVSVGGKMVRLGLFATAEQAALFYARRQAGRDTS
;
A
#
# COMPACT_ATOMS: atom_id res chain seq x y z
N MET A 1 -23.71 -65.42 -33.57
CA MET A 1 -22.97 -65.18 -32.31
C MET A 1 -21.84 -64.23 -32.68
N GLU A 2 -21.97 -62.93 -32.48
CA GLU A 2 -21.86 -62.23 -31.16
C GLU A 2 -20.48 -62.52 -30.53
N LEU A 3 -19.61 -61.58 -30.17
CA LEU A 3 -19.70 -60.18 -29.69
C LEU A 3 -18.36 -59.47 -30.07
N ASP A 4 -18.34 -58.22 -30.52
CA ASP A 4 -18.58 -56.93 -29.83
C ASP A 4 -17.39 -56.40 -29.00
N GLU A 5 -17.29 -55.08 -29.00
CA GLU A 5 -16.20 -54.18 -28.60
C GLU A 5 -15.67 -54.33 -27.16
N GLY A 6 -14.48 -53.76 -26.89
CA GLY A 6 -14.12 -53.41 -25.52
C GLY A 6 -12.63 -53.28 -25.19
N CYS A 7 -11.86 -52.45 -25.90
CA CYS A 7 -10.54 -52.02 -25.40
C CYS A 7 -10.72 -50.88 -24.38
N GLY A 8 -11.25 -51.22 -23.19
CA GLY A 8 -11.45 -50.30 -22.08
C GLY A 8 -10.29 -50.33 -21.08
N GLY A 9 -9.89 -49.13 -20.62
CA GLY A 9 -9.28 -48.97 -19.29
C GLY A 9 -7.83 -48.46 -19.26
N ALA A 10 -7.66 -47.15 -19.49
CA ALA A 10 -6.52 -46.37 -18.99
C ALA A 10 -6.55 -46.28 -17.43
N PRO A 11 -5.57 -45.63 -16.79
CA PRO A 11 -4.48 -46.31 -16.09
C PRO A 11 -4.62 -46.24 -14.56
N ALA A 12 -3.75 -47.03 -13.92
CA ALA A 12 -3.41 -47.03 -12.51
C ALA A 12 -3.53 -45.66 -11.83
N GLY A 13 -4.33 -45.64 -10.77
CA GLY A 13 -4.57 -44.48 -9.92
C GLY A 13 -3.28 -43.94 -9.31
N LEU A 14 -2.77 -42.86 -9.89
CA LEU A 14 -2.02 -41.87 -9.14
C LEU A 14 -3.07 -40.96 -8.51
N GLN A 15 -3.34 -41.13 -7.22
CA GLN A 15 -4.14 -40.17 -6.46
C GLN A 15 -3.47 -38.80 -6.59
N ALA A 16 -3.98 -37.97 -7.51
CA ALA A 16 -3.72 -36.55 -7.53
C ALA A 16 -4.32 -35.99 -6.25
N ALA A 17 -3.49 -35.85 -5.22
CA ALA A 17 -3.82 -35.03 -4.06
C ALA A 17 -4.27 -33.67 -4.60
N VAL A 18 -5.57 -33.38 -4.45
CA VAL A 18 -6.15 -32.08 -4.81
C VAL A 18 -5.35 -31.03 -4.06
N ARG A 19 -4.42 -30.38 -4.78
CA ARG A 19 -3.58 -29.33 -4.23
C ARG A 19 -4.53 -28.20 -3.90
N THR A 20 -4.70 -27.90 -2.62
CA THR A 20 -5.46 -26.73 -2.19
C THR A 20 -4.60 -25.51 -2.54
N ILE A 21 -4.74 -25.05 -3.79
CA ILE A 21 -4.02 -23.88 -4.28
C ILE A 21 -4.62 -22.67 -3.58
N THR A 22 -3.79 -21.93 -2.83
CA THR A 22 -4.21 -20.67 -2.22
C THR A 22 -4.56 -19.64 -3.29
N PRO A 23 -5.41 -18.63 -3.01
CA PRO A 23 -5.73 -17.58 -3.98
C PRO A 23 -4.49 -16.91 -4.59
N ALA A 24 -3.46 -16.67 -3.77
CA ALA A 24 -2.17 -16.14 -4.21
C ALA A 24 -1.36 -17.12 -5.09
N GLY A 25 -1.50 -18.43 -4.87
CA GLY A 25 -0.94 -19.45 -5.75
C GLY A 25 -1.66 -19.50 -7.09
N ALA A 26 -2.98 -19.42 -7.10
CA ALA A 26 -3.79 -19.41 -8.32
C ALA A 26 -3.52 -18.16 -9.18
N GLU A 27 -3.27 -17.02 -8.53
CA GLU A 27 -2.87 -15.79 -9.21
C GLU A 27 -1.50 -15.93 -9.90
N ALA A 28 -0.52 -16.56 -9.23
CA ALA A 28 0.78 -16.81 -9.83
C ALA A 28 0.68 -17.73 -11.07
N VAL A 29 -0.21 -18.72 -11.04
CA VAL A 29 -0.49 -19.58 -12.21
C VAL A 29 -1.10 -18.77 -13.35
N ARG A 30 -2.16 -17.99 -13.09
CA ARG A 30 -2.76 -17.11 -14.11
C ARG A 30 -1.76 -16.11 -14.69
N GLN A 31 -0.83 -15.64 -13.88
CA GLN A 31 0.24 -14.75 -14.32
C GLN A 31 1.23 -15.45 -15.24
N ALA A 32 1.60 -16.70 -14.94
CA ALA A 32 2.42 -17.53 -15.83
C ALA A 32 1.75 -17.70 -17.19
N ASP A 33 0.45 -18.04 -17.19
CA ASP A 33 -0.34 -18.22 -18.42
C ASP A 33 -0.39 -16.94 -19.26
N ARG A 34 -0.62 -15.79 -18.63
CA ARG A 34 -0.60 -14.47 -19.30
C ARG A 34 0.74 -14.16 -19.94
N GLU A 35 1.83 -14.63 -19.33
CA GLU A 35 3.20 -14.38 -19.80
C GLU A 35 3.71 -15.41 -20.80
N GLY A 36 2.92 -16.46 -21.07
CA GLY A 36 3.33 -17.59 -21.90
C GLY A 36 4.42 -18.44 -21.24
N LEU A 37 4.47 -18.47 -19.90
CA LEU A 37 5.49 -19.16 -19.13
C LEU A 37 4.95 -20.46 -18.54
N THR A 38 5.68 -21.55 -18.72
CA THR A 38 5.35 -22.85 -18.11
C THR A 38 6.05 -22.99 -16.77
N LEU A 39 5.27 -23.30 -15.72
CA LEU A 39 5.83 -23.57 -14.39
C LEU A 39 6.45 -24.96 -14.34
N ALA A 40 7.78 -25.04 -14.30
CA ALA A 40 8.50 -26.30 -14.25
C ALA A 40 8.16 -27.08 -12.96
N THR A 41 7.49 -28.22 -13.13
CA THR A 41 7.21 -29.16 -12.05
C THR A 41 8.44 -30.02 -11.77
N GLY A 42 8.61 -30.48 -10.53
CA GLY A 42 9.78 -31.27 -10.15
C GLY A 42 9.52 -32.12 -8.93
N GLY A 43 10.32 -33.19 -8.75
CA GLY A 43 10.16 -34.19 -7.68
C GLY A 43 10.48 -33.72 -6.25
N SER A 44 10.47 -32.42 -5.99
CA SER A 44 10.67 -31.87 -4.64
C SER A 44 9.36 -31.96 -3.84
N ASN A 45 9.43 -31.90 -2.51
CA ASN A 45 8.24 -31.85 -1.62
C ASN A 45 7.30 -30.65 -1.86
N SER A 46 7.66 -29.72 -2.75
CA SER A 46 6.87 -28.59 -3.21
C SER A 46 6.14 -28.85 -4.54
N GLY A 47 6.49 -29.92 -5.27
CA GLY A 47 6.02 -30.22 -6.62
C GLY A 47 6.60 -29.34 -7.74
N TYR A 48 7.53 -28.42 -7.45
CA TYR A 48 8.13 -27.50 -8.43
C TYR A 48 9.66 -27.55 -8.41
N HIS A 49 10.28 -27.35 -9.58
CA HIS A 49 11.74 -27.44 -9.73
C HIS A 49 12.44 -26.29 -8.98
N GLY A 50 13.49 -26.62 -8.21
CA GLY A 50 14.24 -25.63 -7.41
C GLY A 50 13.52 -25.07 -6.18
N VAL A 51 12.29 -25.53 -5.89
CA VAL A 51 11.45 -25.04 -4.78
C VAL A 51 11.52 -26.02 -3.61
N THR A 52 11.95 -25.56 -2.43
CA THR A 52 11.97 -26.38 -1.20
C THR A 52 10.90 -25.88 -0.23
N PHE A 53 10.05 -26.77 0.28
CA PHE A 53 9.13 -26.45 1.37
C PHE A 53 9.81 -26.66 2.73
N CYS A 54 9.77 -25.65 3.59
CA CYS A 54 10.41 -25.65 4.91
C CYS A 54 9.34 -25.41 6.01
N PRO A 55 8.68 -26.47 6.50
CA PRO A 55 7.55 -26.35 7.43
C PRO A 55 7.95 -25.72 8.77
N ASN A 56 9.18 -25.96 9.23
CA ASN A 56 9.67 -25.55 10.55
C ASN A 56 10.11 -24.07 10.63
N ARG A 57 10.01 -23.30 9.54
CA ARG A 57 10.43 -21.89 9.51
C ARG A 57 9.44 -21.00 10.25
N LYS A 58 9.90 -20.05 11.07
CA LYS A 58 9.02 -19.05 11.68
C LYS A 58 8.52 -18.04 10.62
N GLY A 59 7.22 -17.73 10.65
CA GLY A 59 6.57 -16.79 9.70
C GLY A 59 5.79 -17.45 8.56
N SER A 60 5.09 -16.63 7.77
CA SER A 60 4.18 -17.07 6.70
C SER A 60 4.87 -17.56 5.42
N LYS A 61 6.16 -17.23 5.24
CA LYS A 61 6.94 -17.66 4.08
C LYS A 61 7.65 -18.98 4.37
N LYS A 62 7.15 -20.06 3.77
CA LYS A 62 7.62 -21.44 3.99
C LYS A 62 8.33 -22.04 2.78
N TYR A 63 8.31 -21.37 1.62
CA TYR A 63 8.88 -21.91 0.39
C TYR A 63 10.19 -21.19 0.06
N GLN A 64 11.24 -21.96 -0.25
CA GLN A 64 12.58 -21.48 -0.52
C GLN A 64 12.96 -21.75 -1.98
N LEU A 65 13.49 -20.74 -2.68
CA LEU A 65 14.13 -20.96 -3.98
C LEU A 65 15.63 -21.22 -3.82
N ARG A 66 16.09 -22.31 -4.42
CA ARG A 66 17.51 -22.63 -4.59
C ARG A 66 17.77 -23.05 -6.02
N VAL A 67 18.80 -22.50 -6.62
CA VAL A 67 19.25 -22.89 -7.97
C VAL A 67 20.75 -23.19 -7.96
N MET A 68 21.19 -23.96 -8.94
CA MET A 68 22.61 -24.22 -9.19
C MET A 68 23.14 -23.15 -10.14
N VAL A 69 24.16 -22.40 -9.74
CA VAL A 69 24.89 -21.45 -10.60
C VAL A 69 26.36 -21.83 -10.55
N GLY A 70 26.93 -22.23 -11.68
CA GLY A 70 28.36 -22.60 -11.76
C GLY A 70 28.76 -23.71 -10.77
N GLY A 71 27.89 -24.71 -10.57
CA GLY A 71 28.13 -25.82 -9.63
C GLY A 71 27.88 -25.49 -8.15
N ARG A 72 27.50 -24.26 -7.80
CA ARG A 72 27.19 -23.85 -6.42
C ARG A 72 25.69 -23.64 -6.22
N LYS A 73 25.16 -24.11 -5.08
CA LYS A 73 23.77 -23.86 -4.67
C LYS A 73 23.63 -22.42 -4.18
N VAL A 74 22.89 -21.60 -4.92
CA VAL A 74 22.58 -20.21 -4.57
C VAL A 74 21.14 -20.12 -4.07
N HIS A 75 20.96 -19.47 -2.92
CA HIS A 75 19.64 -19.16 -2.38
C HIS A 75 19.13 -17.83 -2.96
N LEU A 76 17.92 -17.84 -3.51
CA LEU A 76 17.33 -16.67 -4.18
C LEU A 76 16.19 -16.00 -3.41
N GLY A 77 15.68 -16.63 -2.36
CA GLY A 77 14.69 -16.00 -1.50
C GLY A 77 13.64 -16.96 -0.93
N TRP A 78 12.74 -16.35 -0.15
CA TRP A 78 11.64 -17.02 0.54
C TRP A 78 10.29 -16.48 0.08
N PHE A 79 9.35 -17.37 -0.13
CA PHE A 79 8.03 -17.10 -0.69
C PHE A 79 6.93 -17.76 0.14
N ALA A 80 5.72 -17.22 -0.03
CA ALA A 80 4.54 -17.68 0.69
C ALA A 80 3.90 -18.92 0.04
N THR A 81 4.02 -19.06 -1.28
CA THR A 81 3.47 -20.19 -2.04
C THR A 81 4.53 -20.82 -2.93
N ALA A 82 4.32 -22.07 -3.35
CA ALA A 82 5.24 -22.77 -4.23
C ALA A 82 5.17 -22.24 -5.68
N GLU A 83 3.97 -21.84 -6.10
CA GLU A 83 3.63 -21.31 -7.41
C GLU A 83 4.32 -19.97 -7.68
N GLN A 84 4.42 -19.10 -6.66
CA GLN A 84 5.19 -17.85 -6.75
C GLN A 84 6.68 -18.12 -7.02
N VAL A 85 7.22 -19.18 -6.44
CA VAL A 85 8.62 -19.56 -6.65
C VAL A 85 8.83 -20.12 -8.05
N ALA A 86 7.89 -20.96 -8.51
CA ALA A 86 7.95 -21.54 -9.84
C ALA A 86 7.86 -20.47 -10.93
N LEU A 87 6.99 -19.47 -10.76
CA LEU A 87 6.88 -18.33 -11.68
C LEU A 87 8.18 -17.53 -11.72
N PHE A 88 8.82 -17.31 -10.56
CA PHE A 88 10.13 -16.65 -10.50
C PHE A 88 11.17 -17.41 -11.32
N TYR A 89 11.22 -18.72 -11.14
CA TYR A 89 12.17 -19.58 -11.84
C TYR A 89 11.93 -19.57 -13.35
N ALA A 90 10.67 -19.67 -13.79
CA ALA A 90 10.30 -19.64 -15.22
C ALA A 90 10.66 -18.31 -15.90
N ARG A 91 10.40 -17.17 -15.24
CA ARG A 91 10.82 -15.84 -15.74
C ARG A 91 12.33 -15.74 -15.90
N ARG A 92 13.08 -16.29 -14.94
CA ARG A 92 14.54 -16.30 -14.97
C ARG A 92 15.09 -17.12 -16.14
N GLU A 93 14.56 -18.31 -16.37
CA GLU A 93 14.99 -19.16 -17.49
C GLU A 93 14.64 -18.54 -18.84
N ALA A 94 13.52 -17.83 -18.92
CA ALA A 94 13.14 -17.07 -20.11
C ALA A 94 13.98 -15.79 -20.34
N GLY A 95 15.03 -15.56 -19.56
CA GLY A 95 15.88 -14.36 -19.66
C GLY A 95 15.15 -13.05 -19.37
N ARG A 96 13.97 -13.12 -18.75
CA ARG A 96 13.18 -11.93 -18.40
C ARG A 96 13.70 -11.33 -17.11
N ASP A 97 13.58 -10.01 -17.01
CA ASP A 97 13.95 -9.26 -15.81
C ASP A 97 13.14 -9.78 -14.61
N THR A 98 13.81 -10.59 -13.79
CA THR A 98 13.29 -11.03 -12.48
C THR A 98 13.24 -9.88 -11.46
N SER A 99 13.69 -8.70 -11.87
CA SER A 99 13.47 -7.39 -11.25
C SER A 99 12.00 -7.16 -10.91
N ASP A 100 11.07 -7.72 -11.70
CA ASP A 100 9.62 -7.69 -11.46
C ASP A 100 9.13 -8.64 -10.34
N LEU A 101 10.03 -9.30 -9.61
CA LEU A 101 9.75 -9.87 -8.29
C LEU A 101 10.22 -8.93 -7.16
N THR A 102 10.85 -7.82 -7.56
CA THR A 102 10.85 -6.53 -6.86
C THR A 102 9.68 -5.66 -7.31
N ALA A 103 8.76 -6.17 -8.16
CA ALA A 103 7.43 -5.60 -8.19
C ALA A 103 6.92 -5.70 -6.74
N PRO A 104 6.73 -4.55 -6.09
CA PRO A 104 6.38 -4.55 -4.69
C PRO A 104 5.10 -5.41 -4.52
N PRO A 105 4.95 -6.29 -3.49
CA PRO A 105 3.64 -6.89 -3.22
C PRO A 105 2.56 -5.81 -3.36
N PRO A 106 1.41 -6.11 -4.00
CA PRO A 106 0.39 -5.11 -4.23
C PRO A 106 0.19 -4.33 -2.93
N PRO A 107 0.18 -2.98 -2.99
CA PRO A 107 0.14 -2.17 -1.78
C PRO A 107 -0.96 -2.74 -0.89
N PRO A 108 -0.65 -3.06 0.38
CA PRO A 108 -1.63 -3.65 1.27
C PRO A 108 -2.92 -2.85 1.19
N ALA A 109 -4.04 -3.55 1.02
CA ALA A 109 -5.33 -2.92 0.85
C ALA A 109 -5.51 -1.89 1.98
N PRO A 110 -5.84 -0.62 1.67
CA PRO A 110 -5.81 0.43 2.66
C PRO A 110 -6.77 0.09 3.79
N HIS A 111 -6.21 -0.13 4.98
CA HIS A 111 -7.00 -0.51 6.16
C HIS A 111 -7.69 0.70 6.82
N SER A 112 -7.53 1.90 6.24
CA SER A 112 -8.11 3.15 6.73
C SER A 112 -8.32 4.18 5.60
N PRO A 113 -9.26 5.12 5.76
CA PRO A 113 -9.46 6.21 4.80
C PRO A 113 -8.22 7.09 4.63
N ALA A 114 -7.44 7.29 5.70
CA ALA A 114 -6.17 8.02 5.66
C ALA A 114 -5.09 7.28 4.84
N GLY A 115 -5.07 5.94 4.89
CA GLY A 115 -4.20 5.12 4.06
C GLY A 115 -4.58 5.20 2.57
N ALA A 116 -5.87 5.15 2.26
CA ALA A 116 -6.36 5.30 0.89
C ALA A 116 -6.05 6.70 0.31
N GLU A 117 -6.10 7.73 1.14
CA GLU A 117 -5.73 9.08 0.73
C GLU A 117 -4.22 9.20 0.43
N ALA A 118 -3.36 8.58 1.22
CA ALA A 118 -1.92 8.56 0.96
C ALA A 118 -1.56 7.85 -0.35
N ILE A 119 -2.29 6.78 -0.71
CA ILE A 119 -2.12 6.10 -2.01
C ILE A 119 -2.53 7.01 -3.16
N ARG A 120 -3.72 7.61 -3.10
CA ARG A 120 -4.18 8.59 -4.12
C ARG A 120 -3.21 9.77 -4.25
N GLN A 121 -2.60 10.17 -3.15
CA GLN A 121 -1.65 11.26 -3.15
C GLN A 121 -0.33 10.87 -3.83
N ALA A 122 0.14 9.64 -3.65
CA ALA A 122 1.28 9.10 -4.38
C ALA A 122 1.00 9.12 -5.89
N GLU A 123 -0.19 8.66 -6.31
CA GLU A 123 -0.60 8.65 -7.72
C GLU A 123 -0.63 10.05 -8.33
N ARG A 124 -1.23 11.04 -7.63
CA ARG A 124 -1.24 12.45 -8.07
C ARG A 124 0.17 13.03 -8.22
N GLU A 125 1.08 12.58 -7.37
CA GLU A 125 2.46 13.05 -7.36
C GLU A 125 3.36 12.32 -8.36
N GLY A 126 2.83 11.33 -9.09
CA GLY A 126 3.61 10.45 -9.96
C GLY A 126 4.61 9.58 -9.19
N LEU A 127 4.32 9.31 -7.91
CA LEU A 127 5.19 8.56 -7.01
C LEU A 127 4.68 7.14 -6.82
N THR A 128 5.60 6.17 -6.87
CA THR A 128 5.30 4.77 -6.57
C THR A 128 5.67 4.47 -5.12
N LEU A 129 4.71 3.96 -4.35
CA LEU A 129 4.98 3.50 -2.98
C LEU A 129 5.82 2.23 -3.02
N ALA A 130 7.08 2.32 -2.58
CA ALA A 130 7.96 1.17 -2.50
C ALA A 130 7.44 0.19 -1.43
N THR A 131 6.95 -0.97 -1.86
CA THR A 131 6.52 -2.05 -0.97
C THR A 131 7.66 -3.07 -0.78
N SER A 132 7.66 -3.78 0.34
CA SER A 132 8.71 -4.72 0.72
C SER A 132 8.12 -5.90 1.46
N SER A 133 8.40 -7.09 0.93
CA SER A 133 7.93 -8.35 1.50
C SER A 133 8.76 -8.82 2.71
N SER A 134 9.84 -8.10 3.07
CA SER A 134 10.64 -8.32 4.29
C SER A 134 10.21 -7.42 5.44
N SER A 135 9.31 -6.47 5.18
CA SER A 135 8.77 -5.55 6.16
C SER A 135 7.44 -6.07 6.73
N ASN A 136 7.24 -5.90 8.04
CA ASN A 136 5.98 -6.28 8.71
C ASN A 136 4.81 -5.34 8.34
N SER A 137 5.08 -4.18 7.75
CA SER A 137 4.04 -3.27 7.27
C SER A 137 3.69 -3.47 5.79
N GLY A 138 4.45 -4.32 5.09
CA GLY A 138 4.39 -4.43 3.65
C GLY A 138 5.08 -3.29 2.90
N TYR A 139 5.53 -2.21 3.55
CA TYR A 139 6.22 -1.08 2.90
C TYR A 139 7.73 -1.03 3.20
N LYS A 140 8.52 -0.58 2.23
CA LYS A 140 9.99 -0.46 2.35
C LYS A 140 10.34 0.58 3.41
N GLY A 141 11.18 0.17 4.38
CA GLY A 141 11.62 1.05 5.48
C GLY A 141 10.56 1.30 6.56
N VAL A 142 9.33 0.81 6.43
CA VAL A 142 8.24 1.08 7.38
C VAL A 142 8.05 -0.11 8.32
N PHE A 143 8.10 0.09 9.63
CA PHE A 143 7.99 -0.98 10.64
C PHE A 143 6.77 -0.77 11.53
N TYR A 144 5.96 -1.81 11.71
CA TYR A 144 4.80 -1.75 12.60
C TYR A 144 5.19 -2.16 14.03
N ASP A 145 4.95 -1.26 14.99
CA ASP A 145 5.13 -1.50 16.42
C ASP A 145 3.78 -1.52 17.15
N PRO A 146 3.23 -2.71 17.45
CA PRO A 146 1.96 -2.83 18.14
C PRO A 146 2.04 -2.41 19.61
N LYS A 147 3.21 -2.49 20.25
CA LYS A 147 3.41 -2.25 21.69
C LYS A 147 3.41 -0.76 22.04
N ARG A 148 3.55 0.12 21.05
CA ARG A 148 3.53 1.57 21.24
C ARG A 148 2.14 2.05 21.69
N ARG A 149 2.09 2.81 22.79
CA ARG A 149 0.86 3.38 23.37
C ARG A 149 0.28 4.60 22.64
N ARG A 150 0.99 5.14 21.65
CA ARG A 150 0.52 6.26 20.82
C ARG A 150 -0.20 5.77 19.57
N THR A 151 -1.02 6.64 18.99
CA THR A 151 -1.78 6.40 17.75
C THR A 151 -0.88 6.14 16.54
N SER A 152 0.32 6.74 16.50
CA SER A 152 1.32 6.47 15.47
C SER A 152 2.09 5.17 15.77
N LYS A 153 1.71 4.08 15.12
CA LYS A 153 2.32 2.75 15.32
C LYS A 153 3.32 2.35 14.23
N TYR A 154 3.46 3.15 13.18
CA TYR A 154 4.34 2.84 12.05
C TYR A 154 5.59 3.71 12.11
N GLN A 155 6.76 3.10 12.23
CA GLN A 155 8.04 3.79 12.24
C GLN A 155 8.68 3.74 10.86
N LEU A 156 9.12 4.87 10.33
CA LEU A 156 9.95 4.90 9.12
C LEU A 156 11.43 4.89 9.53
N GLN A 157 12.19 3.96 8.97
CA GLN A 157 13.63 3.84 9.12
C GLN A 157 14.30 3.71 7.76
N VAL A 158 15.44 4.38 7.59
CA VAL A 158 16.26 4.32 6.37
C VAL A 158 17.72 4.10 6.72
N ARG A 159 18.48 3.56 5.77
CA ARG A 159 19.91 3.32 5.94
C ARG A 159 20.69 4.45 5.27
N VAL A 160 21.40 5.27 6.05
CA VAL A 160 22.25 6.37 5.57
C VAL A 160 23.68 6.11 6.03
N GLY A 161 24.63 6.03 5.09
CA GLY A 161 26.04 5.77 5.43
C GLY A 161 26.25 4.47 6.21
N GLY A 162 25.46 3.42 5.93
CA GLY A 162 25.53 2.13 6.62
C GLY A 162 24.79 2.06 7.96
N LYS A 163 24.41 3.20 8.56
CA LYS A 163 23.68 3.30 9.83
C LYS A 163 22.16 3.37 9.60
N GLN A 164 21.39 2.78 10.50
CA GLN A 164 19.92 2.89 10.50
C GLN A 164 19.51 4.19 11.21
N THR A 165 18.72 5.01 10.53
CA THR A 165 18.20 6.28 11.05
C THR A 165 16.68 6.26 10.98
N SER A 166 16.02 6.54 12.11
CA SER A 166 14.56 6.69 12.14
C SER A 166 14.17 8.09 11.67
N LEU A 167 13.23 8.15 10.72
CA LEU A 167 12.74 9.40 10.12
C LEU A 167 11.45 9.91 10.74
N GLY A 168 10.77 9.08 11.54
CA GLY A 168 9.56 9.49 12.21
C GLY A 168 8.57 8.36 12.43
N TRP A 169 7.43 8.73 13.02
CA TRP A 169 6.32 7.84 13.34
C TRP A 169 5.04 8.32 12.68
N PHE A 170 4.32 7.40 12.05
CA PHE A 170 3.13 7.64 11.26
C PHE A 170 1.94 6.85 11.79
N ALA A 171 0.74 7.37 11.54
CA ALA A 171 -0.52 6.72 11.92
C ALA A 171 -0.84 5.53 11.03
N THR A 172 -0.45 5.59 9.74
CA THR A 172 -0.64 4.49 8.78
C THR A 172 0.68 4.13 8.08
N ALA A 173 0.73 2.93 7.51
CA ALA A 173 1.92 2.47 6.78
C ALA A 173 2.10 3.20 5.44
N GLU A 174 0.99 3.53 4.78
CA GLU A 174 0.93 4.23 3.50
C GLU A 174 1.44 5.67 3.62
N GLN A 175 1.14 6.36 4.73
CA GLN A 175 1.68 7.69 5.00
C GLN A 175 3.21 7.66 5.14
N ALA A 176 3.74 6.66 5.85
CA ALA A 176 5.17 6.46 5.98
C ALA A 176 5.82 6.09 4.63
N ALA A 177 5.13 5.31 3.80
CA ALA A 177 5.59 4.92 2.48
C ALA A 177 5.60 6.08 1.49
N LEU A 178 4.58 6.95 1.52
CA LEU A 178 4.51 8.16 0.69
C LEU A 178 5.68 9.09 1.01
N PHE A 179 5.97 9.25 2.29
CA PHE A 179 7.13 10.00 2.75
C PHE A 179 8.43 9.41 2.19
N TYR A 180 8.60 8.09 2.29
CA TYR A 180 9.77 7.41 1.75
C TYR A 180 9.91 7.63 0.24
N ALA A 181 8.80 7.55 -0.52
CA ALA A 181 8.79 7.79 -1.96
C ALA A 181 9.18 9.24 -2.33
N ARG A 182 8.66 10.24 -1.59
CA ARG A 182 9.05 11.66 -1.79
C ARG A 182 10.55 11.87 -1.57
N ARG A 183 11.10 11.24 -0.53
CA ARG A 183 12.53 11.30 -0.22
C ARG A 183 13.39 10.67 -1.32
N GLU A 184 13.02 9.49 -1.81
CA GLU A 184 13.75 8.81 -2.89
C GLU A 184 13.69 9.61 -4.19
N ALA A 185 12.61 10.34 -4.44
CA ALA A 185 12.47 11.26 -5.55
C ALA A 185 13.27 12.58 -5.39
N GLY A 186 14.08 12.71 -4.33
CA GLY A 186 14.87 13.92 -4.07
C GLY A 186 14.05 15.15 -3.73
N ARG A 187 12.77 15.00 -3.37
CA ARG A 187 11.94 16.12 -2.94
C ARG A 187 12.31 16.51 -1.52
N ASP A 188 12.32 17.82 -1.25
CA ASP A 188 12.59 18.36 0.07
C ASP A 188 11.60 17.79 1.09
N THR A 189 12.08 16.82 1.86
CA THR A 189 11.42 16.33 3.08
C THR A 189 11.87 17.17 4.28
N SER A 190 12.22 18.43 4.06
CA SER A 190 12.63 19.38 5.11
C SER A 190 11.40 19.99 5.78
N ASP A 191 10.28 20.02 5.06
CA ASP A 191 9.04 20.67 5.45
C ASP A 191 7.99 19.66 5.95
N LEU A 192 8.37 18.81 6.89
CA LEU A 192 7.56 17.64 7.33
C LEU A 192 6.45 17.97 8.32
N THR A 193 6.16 19.26 8.45
CA THR A 193 4.94 19.82 9.02
C THR A 193 4.03 20.42 7.95
N ALA A 194 4.48 20.51 6.68
CA ALA A 194 3.66 20.90 5.56
C ALA A 194 2.51 19.89 5.46
N PRO A 195 1.28 20.32 5.69
CA PRO A 195 0.16 19.41 5.75
C PRO A 195 -0.09 18.85 4.34
N PRO A 196 -0.75 17.68 4.23
CA PRO A 196 -0.98 17.04 2.95
C PRO A 196 -1.53 18.08 1.96
N PRO A 197 -1.07 18.07 0.69
CA PRO A 197 -1.65 18.94 -0.31
C PRO A 197 -3.17 18.73 -0.28
N PRO A 198 -3.95 19.83 -0.43
CA PRO A 198 -5.38 19.82 -0.18
C PRO A 198 -6.02 18.62 -0.89
N PRO A 199 -6.89 17.85 -0.19
CA PRO A 199 -7.56 16.72 -0.82
C PRO A 199 -8.21 17.22 -2.11
N ALA A 200 -7.87 16.59 -3.24
CA ALA A 200 -8.45 17.01 -4.51
C ALA A 200 -9.98 16.98 -4.35
N PRO A 201 -10.66 18.00 -4.91
CA PRO A 201 -12.03 18.29 -4.58
C PRO A 201 -12.90 17.06 -4.82
N HIS A 202 -13.52 16.56 -3.75
CA HIS A 202 -14.41 15.41 -3.80
C HIS A 202 -15.78 15.76 -4.41
N SER A 203 -16.00 17.03 -4.78
CA SER A 203 -17.23 17.52 -5.39
C SER A 203 -16.95 18.79 -6.22
N PRO A 204 -17.81 19.14 -7.20
CA PRO A 204 -17.70 20.39 -7.95
C PRO A 204 -17.71 21.63 -7.05
N ALA A 205 -18.47 21.58 -5.94
CA ALA A 205 -18.52 22.64 -4.94
C ALA A 205 -17.18 22.81 -4.19
N GLY A 206 -16.46 21.72 -3.91
CA GLY A 206 -15.12 21.78 -3.34
C GLY A 206 -14.11 22.39 -4.31
N ALA A 207 -14.22 22.06 -5.61
CA ALA A 207 -13.34 22.60 -6.65
C ALA A 207 -13.55 24.11 -6.83
N GLU A 208 -14.79 24.56 -6.74
CA GLU A 208 -15.13 25.97 -6.78
C GLU A 208 -14.56 26.74 -5.59
N ALA A 209 -14.64 26.19 -4.38
CA ALA A 209 -14.04 26.80 -3.19
C ALA A 209 -12.52 26.96 -3.31
N ILE A 210 -11.82 25.99 -3.93
CA ILE A 210 -10.38 26.09 -4.19
C ILE A 210 -10.10 27.21 -5.21
N ARG A 211 -10.80 27.21 -6.35
CA ARG A 211 -10.67 28.29 -7.36
C ARG A 211 -10.97 29.67 -6.78
N GLN A 212 -11.91 29.74 -5.85
CA GLN A 212 -12.26 30.97 -5.17
C GLN A 212 -11.15 31.43 -4.20
N ALA A 213 -10.54 30.50 -3.47
CA ALA A 213 -9.36 30.80 -2.65
C ALA A 213 -8.22 31.37 -3.51
N GLU A 214 -7.95 30.77 -4.67
CA GLU A 214 -6.93 31.23 -5.61
C GLU A 214 -7.23 32.63 -6.15
N ARG A 215 -8.46 32.89 -6.59
CA ARG A 215 -8.91 34.22 -7.03
C ARG A 215 -8.77 35.28 -5.94
N GLU A 216 -8.95 34.88 -4.69
CA GLU A 216 -8.86 35.77 -3.53
C GLU A 216 -7.44 35.92 -2.98
N GLY A 217 -6.46 35.21 -3.57
CA GLY A 217 -5.08 35.16 -3.08
C GLY A 217 -4.96 34.52 -1.69
N LEU A 218 -5.86 33.59 -1.36
CA LEU A 218 -5.94 32.93 -0.06
C LEU A 218 -5.39 31.51 -0.13
N THR A 219 -4.57 31.14 0.85
CA THR A 219 -4.08 29.76 1.00
C THR A 219 -4.96 28.99 1.98
N LEU A 220 -5.52 27.86 1.54
CA LEU A 220 -6.28 26.97 2.41
C LEU A 220 -5.33 26.24 3.35
N ALA A 221 -5.40 26.54 4.64
CA ALA A 221 -4.57 25.89 5.64
C ALA A 221 -4.96 24.41 5.82
N THR A 222 -4.06 23.51 5.43
CA THR A 222 -4.24 22.07 5.61
C THR A 222 -3.80 21.63 7.02
N SER A 223 -4.22 20.46 7.50
CA SER A 223 -3.81 19.90 8.80
C SER A 223 -3.80 18.38 8.79
N SER A 224 -2.65 17.80 9.13
CA SER A 224 -2.44 16.35 9.23
C SER A 224 -3.06 15.72 10.48
N SER A 225 -3.39 16.51 11.49
CA SER A 225 -4.07 16.05 12.72
C SER A 225 -5.59 16.09 12.62
N SER A 226 -6.12 16.55 11.49
CA SER A 226 -7.54 16.61 11.19
C SER A 226 -7.97 15.46 10.29
N ASN A 227 -9.14 14.85 10.58
CA ASN A 227 -9.71 13.83 9.69
C ASN A 227 -10.32 14.40 8.39
N SER A 228 -10.34 15.73 8.23
CA SER A 228 -10.81 16.41 7.02
C SER A 228 -9.66 16.87 6.11
N GLY A 229 -8.41 16.78 6.58
CA GLY A 229 -7.24 17.33 5.89
C GLY A 229 -7.08 18.85 5.99
N TYR A 230 -8.05 19.58 6.56
CA TYR A 230 -7.99 21.04 6.73
C TYR A 230 -7.89 21.46 8.20
N LYS A 231 -7.16 22.54 8.45
CA LYS A 231 -6.99 23.13 9.78
C LYS A 231 -8.34 23.59 10.31
N CYS A 232 -8.63 23.25 11.58
CA CYS A 232 -9.88 23.62 12.26
C CYS A 232 -11.16 22.97 11.71
N VAL A 233 -11.11 22.20 10.62
CA VAL A 233 -12.26 21.53 10.03
C VAL A 233 -12.33 20.08 10.52
N THR A 234 -13.49 19.57 10.91
CA THR A 234 -13.68 18.18 11.35
C THR A 234 -14.80 17.51 10.55
N TYR A 235 -14.53 16.35 9.96
CA TYR A 235 -15.54 15.51 9.30
C TYR A 235 -16.33 14.71 10.33
N CYS A 236 -17.66 14.86 10.30
CA CYS A 236 -18.63 14.27 11.21
C CYS A 236 -19.61 13.36 10.45
N PRO A 237 -19.23 12.11 10.13
CA PRO A 237 -20.04 11.21 9.29
C PRO A 237 -21.37 10.80 9.92
N LYS A 238 -21.48 10.88 11.25
CA LYS A 238 -22.69 10.50 12.02
C LYS A 238 -23.76 11.60 12.04
N ARG A 239 -23.49 12.80 11.52
CA ARG A 239 -24.48 13.89 11.46
C ARG A 239 -25.52 13.61 10.37
N LYS A 240 -26.78 13.91 10.67
CA LYS A 240 -27.87 13.90 9.69
C LYS A 240 -27.76 15.14 8.78
N GLY A 241 -28.02 14.97 7.49
CA GLY A 241 -27.96 16.04 6.49
C GLY A 241 -26.69 16.02 5.61
N SER A 242 -26.64 16.96 4.66
CA SER A 242 -25.54 17.12 3.70
C SER A 242 -24.32 17.84 4.28
N GLN A 243 -24.49 18.59 5.38
CA GLN A 243 -23.42 19.33 6.04
C GLN A 243 -22.67 18.46 7.04
N LYS A 244 -21.66 17.76 6.56
CA LYS A 244 -20.87 16.81 7.36
C LYS A 244 -19.55 17.39 7.86
N TYR A 245 -19.18 18.61 7.48
CA TYR A 245 -17.92 19.25 7.87
C TYR A 245 -18.17 20.36 8.87
N GLU A 246 -17.52 20.29 10.03
CA GLU A 246 -17.70 21.23 11.13
C GLU A 246 -16.43 22.05 11.34
N LEU A 247 -16.53 23.38 11.27
CA LEU A 247 -15.43 24.29 11.53
C LEU A 247 -15.42 24.70 13.00
N LYS A 248 -14.32 24.42 13.70
CA LYS A 248 -14.10 24.78 15.10
C LYS A 248 -12.74 25.45 15.30
N VAL A 249 -12.74 26.58 15.98
CA VAL A 249 -11.51 27.32 16.34
C VAL A 249 -11.39 27.45 17.85
N SER A 250 -10.16 27.46 18.35
CA SER A 250 -9.88 27.74 19.77
C SER A 250 -9.71 29.25 19.95
N VAL A 251 -10.55 29.88 20.76
CA VAL A 251 -10.47 31.30 21.13
C VAL A 251 -10.36 31.39 22.65
N GLY A 252 -9.24 31.91 23.17
CA GLY A 252 -9.01 32.00 24.62
C GLY A 252 -9.06 30.65 25.35
N GLY A 253 -8.62 29.56 24.68
CA GLY A 253 -8.66 28.20 25.23
C GLY A 253 -10.01 27.49 25.15
N LYS A 254 -11.05 28.14 24.63
CA LYS A 254 -12.39 27.55 24.43
C LYS A 254 -12.61 27.22 22.95
N MET A 255 -13.14 26.04 22.67
CA MET A 255 -13.51 25.63 21.31
C MET A 255 -14.85 26.25 20.90
N VAL A 256 -14.82 27.14 19.92
CA VAL A 256 -16.00 27.79 19.33
C VAL A 256 -16.30 27.17 17.97
N ARG A 257 -17.55 26.74 17.76
CA ARG A 257 -18.04 26.29 16.45
C ARG A 257 -18.37 27.51 15.60
N LEU A 258 -17.77 27.62 14.43
CA LEU A 258 -18.00 28.73 13.50
C LEU A 258 -19.06 28.40 12.44
N GLY A 259 -19.23 27.12 12.10
CA GLY A 259 -20.21 26.74 11.09
C GLY A 259 -20.16 25.27 10.70
N LEU A 260 -21.19 24.88 9.93
CA LEU A 260 -21.30 23.58 9.28
C LEU A 260 -21.30 23.77 7.77
N PHE A 261 -20.57 22.91 7.07
CA PHE A 261 -20.32 23.02 5.64
C PHE A 261 -20.57 21.67 4.95
N ALA A 262 -20.95 21.75 3.68
CA ALA A 262 -21.17 20.58 2.84
C ALA A 262 -19.84 19.94 2.41
N THR A 263 -18.78 20.74 2.28
CA THR A 263 -17.43 20.27 1.93
C THR A 263 -16.36 20.81 2.89
N ALA A 264 -15.19 20.16 2.92
CA ALA A 264 -14.10 20.58 3.77
C ALA A 264 -13.42 21.86 3.25
N GLU A 265 -13.38 22.01 1.92
CA GLU A 265 -12.83 23.15 1.19
C GLU A 265 -13.62 24.43 1.47
N GLN A 266 -14.96 24.35 1.52
CA GLN A 266 -15.81 25.49 1.87
C GLN A 266 -15.53 25.97 3.30
N ALA A 267 -15.40 25.03 4.24
CA ALA A 267 -15.05 25.35 5.63
C ALA A 267 -13.65 25.97 5.74
N ALA A 268 -12.69 25.45 4.97
CA ALA A 268 -11.32 25.95 4.93
C ALA A 268 -11.24 27.35 4.29
N LEU A 269 -11.99 27.61 3.22
CA LEU A 269 -12.07 28.93 2.58
C LEU A 269 -12.65 29.96 3.55
N PHE A 270 -13.73 29.62 4.24
CA PHE A 270 -14.29 30.48 5.27
C PHE A 270 -13.26 30.79 6.38
N TYR A 271 -12.51 29.78 6.83
CA TYR A 271 -11.47 29.98 7.82
C TYR A 271 -10.30 30.85 7.29
N ALA A 272 -9.94 30.72 6.02
CA ALA A 272 -8.90 31.53 5.39
C ALA A 272 -9.30 33.01 5.26
N ARG A 273 -10.56 33.28 4.86
CA ARG A 273 -11.12 34.65 4.84
C ARG A 273 -11.11 35.31 6.20
N ARG A 274 -11.53 34.56 7.23
CA ARG A 274 -11.51 35.01 8.62
C ARG A 274 -10.09 35.36 9.09
N GLN A 275 -9.10 34.53 8.76
CA GLN A 275 -7.70 34.81 9.10
C GLN A 275 -7.14 36.02 8.35
N ALA A 276 -7.59 36.27 7.12
CA ALA A 276 -7.23 37.44 6.33
C ALA A 276 -7.95 38.73 6.78
N GLY A 277 -8.74 38.70 7.87
CA GLY A 277 -9.50 39.85 8.35
C GLY A 277 -10.63 40.28 7.41
N ARG A 278 -11.06 39.42 6.48
CA ARG A 278 -12.10 39.72 5.48
C ARG A 278 -13.52 39.43 5.95
N ASP A 279 -13.68 39.00 7.20
CA ASP A 279 -14.99 38.74 7.83
C ASP A 279 -15.22 39.71 8.99
N THR A 280 -15.33 40.99 8.68
CA THR A 280 -16.13 41.96 9.46
C THR A 280 -16.81 42.93 8.50
N SER A 281 -18.00 42.57 8.03
CA SER A 281 -19.12 43.47 7.73
C SER A 281 -20.39 42.64 7.72
#